data_AF-A0A842HK54-F1
#
_entry.id   AF-A0A842HK54-F1
#
_cell.length_a   1.000
_cell.length_b   1.000
_cell.length_c   1.000
_cell.angle_alpha   90.00
_cell.angle_beta   90.00
_cell.angle_gamma   90.00
#
_symmetry.space_group_name_H-M   'P 1'
#
loop_
_entity.id
_entity.type
_entity.pdbx_description
1 polymer ?
#
loop_
_entity_poly.entity_id
_entity_poly.type
_entity_poly.pdbx_seq_one_letter_code
_entity_poly.pdbx_strand_id
1 'polypeptide(L)'
;MLKLLLKPFGCLASLLGGLLVLLVIALIVLFWVAEAWTPKFVAGWMEQSSGFDVQIDDANLELFSQQLVFEDIVIQNPPGFPEESFLRIRGLAVKLPLADVASQDFRASAVSLDIDSLTIVIPERGPSNIAAFIDAVDFQPAAVAVPASDAPRLESFRLTINEVIIEDHSFRRPDITRYKIGYEGNFSNISRSTDVFPEVERELRARNLPGLDTAFFQALFAALPVQCFADIEPAVPGLLPDQIDGLTDEIGQTLRDRAVESLRPQKP
;
A
#
# COMPACT_ATOMS: atom_id res chain seq x y z
N MET A 1 -52.52 -3.62 45.62
CA MET A 1 -52.75 -3.43 44.16
C MET A 1 -51.48 -3.12 43.37
N LEU A 2 -50.47 -2.43 43.92
CA LEU A 2 -49.23 -2.09 43.19
C LEU A 2 -48.42 -3.30 42.66
N LYS A 3 -48.39 -4.43 43.39
CA LYS A 3 -47.67 -5.66 42.99
C LYS A 3 -48.25 -6.39 41.76
N LEU A 4 -49.49 -6.09 41.35
CA LEU A 4 -50.12 -6.67 40.16
C LEU A 4 -49.79 -5.89 38.87
N LEU A 5 -49.41 -4.61 38.99
CA LEU A 5 -49.02 -3.76 37.87
C LEU A 5 -47.54 -3.94 37.43
N LEU A 6 -46.68 -4.48 38.31
CA LEU A 6 -45.24 -4.69 38.05
C LEU A 6 -44.90 -6.03 37.38
N LYS A 7 -45.81 -7.02 37.36
CA LYS A 7 -45.58 -8.33 36.73
C LYS A 7 -45.27 -8.27 35.22
N PRO A 8 -45.95 -7.47 34.37
CA PRO A 8 -45.61 -7.42 32.94
C PRO A 8 -44.23 -6.80 32.67
N PHE A 9 -43.77 -5.90 33.54
CA PHE A 9 -42.45 -5.27 33.43
C PHE A 9 -41.29 -6.26 33.66
N GLY A 10 -41.48 -7.28 34.50
CA GLY A 10 -40.47 -8.34 34.71
C GLY A 10 -40.25 -9.22 33.48
N CYS A 11 -41.33 -9.55 32.75
CA CYS A 11 -41.24 -10.32 31.50
C CYS A 11 -40.57 -9.50 30.39
N LEU A 12 -40.96 -8.23 30.25
CA LEU A 12 -40.35 -7.33 29.26
C LEU A 12 -38.85 -7.10 29.54
N ALA A 13 -38.47 -6.89 30.81
CA ALA A 13 -37.08 -6.73 31.19
C ALA A 13 -36.25 -8.01 30.93
N SER A 14 -36.81 -9.19 31.17
CA SER A 14 -36.14 -10.46 30.84
C SER A 14 -35.96 -10.64 29.33
N LEU A 15 -36.94 -10.23 28.52
CA LEU A 15 -36.85 -10.30 27.05
C LEU A 15 -35.81 -9.32 26.52
N LEU A 16 -35.82 -8.08 27.01
CA LEU A 16 -34.83 -7.06 26.64
C LEU A 16 -33.42 -7.49 27.07
N GLY A 17 -33.26 -8.05 28.26
CA GLY A 17 -31.99 -8.59 28.73
C GLY A 17 -31.49 -9.75 27.86
N GLY A 18 -32.37 -10.69 27.51
CA GLY A 18 -32.03 -11.79 26.60
C GLY A 18 -31.63 -11.29 25.20
N LEU A 19 -32.35 -10.31 24.66
CA LEU A 19 -32.03 -9.69 23.38
C LEU A 19 -30.68 -8.97 23.39
N LEU A 20 -30.38 -8.23 24.46
CA LEU A 20 -29.11 -7.54 24.62
C LEU A 20 -27.94 -8.53 24.67
N VAL A 21 -28.07 -9.63 25.41
CA VAL A 21 -27.04 -10.68 25.46
C VAL A 21 -26.84 -11.31 24.08
N LEU A 22 -27.94 -11.61 23.38
CA LEU A 22 -27.86 -12.17 22.03
C LEU A 22 -27.18 -11.21 21.03
N LEU A 23 -27.47 -9.91 21.14
CA LEU A 23 -26.82 -8.88 20.34
C LEU A 23 -25.31 -8.83 20.60
N VAL A 24 -24.89 -8.86 21.86
CA VAL A 24 -23.45 -8.87 22.21
C VAL A 24 -22.76 -10.11 21.65
N ILE A 25 -23.37 -11.29 21.77
CA ILE A 25 -22.82 -12.53 21.19
C ILE A 25 -22.71 -12.41 19.67
N ALA A 26 -23.74 -11.88 19.00
CA ALA A 26 -23.73 -11.68 17.55
C ALA A 26 -22.60 -10.74 17.11
N LEU A 27 -22.35 -9.65 17.83
CA LEU A 27 -21.25 -8.72 17.56
C LEU A 27 -19.88 -9.38 17.74
N ILE A 28 -19.71 -10.20 18.78
CA ILE A 28 -18.47 -10.98 18.99
C ILE A 28 -18.25 -11.93 17.81
N VAL A 29 -19.27 -12.69 17.41
CA VAL A 29 -19.15 -13.62 16.26
C VAL A 29 -18.81 -12.86 14.98
N LEU A 30 -19.47 -11.73 14.73
CA LEU A 30 -19.20 -10.91 13.55
C LEU A 30 -17.76 -10.38 13.53
N PHE A 31 -17.25 -9.94 14.68
CA PHE A 31 -15.86 -9.51 14.83
C PHE A 31 -14.88 -10.61 14.45
N TRP A 32 -15.06 -11.82 14.99
CA TRP A 32 -14.22 -12.99 14.68
C TRP A 32 -14.27 -13.39 13.20
N VAL A 33 -15.46 -13.33 12.58
CA VAL A 33 -15.61 -13.61 11.15
C VAL A 33 -14.91 -12.56 10.30
N ALA A 34 -15.03 -11.28 10.66
CA ALA A 34 -14.35 -10.19 9.97
C ALA A 34 -12.83 -10.38 10.05
N GLU A 35 -12.27 -10.60 11.24
CA GLU A 35 -10.85 -10.84 11.46
C GLU A 35 -10.32 -12.01 10.61
N ALA A 36 -11.03 -13.15 10.57
CA ALA A 36 -10.62 -14.31 9.78
C ALA A 36 -10.71 -14.12 8.26
N TRP A 37 -11.51 -13.16 7.77
CA TRP A 37 -11.70 -12.92 6.33
C TRP A 37 -10.88 -11.75 5.80
N THR A 38 -10.55 -10.79 6.66
CA THR A 38 -9.79 -9.58 6.31
C THR A 38 -8.48 -9.88 5.58
N PRO A 39 -7.60 -10.80 6.04
CA PRO A 39 -6.35 -11.09 5.33
C PRO A 39 -6.57 -11.53 3.88
N LYS A 40 -7.54 -12.43 3.67
CA LYS A 40 -7.84 -12.98 2.33
C LYS A 40 -8.45 -11.94 1.40
N PHE A 41 -9.33 -11.10 1.93
CA PHE A 41 -9.96 -10.03 1.16
C PHE A 41 -8.92 -8.99 0.73
N VAL A 42 -8.05 -8.59 1.65
CA VAL A 42 -6.99 -7.61 1.38
C VAL A 42 -5.94 -8.19 0.45
N ALA A 43 -5.52 -9.44 0.65
CA ALA A 43 -4.62 -10.14 -0.27
C ALA A 43 -5.18 -10.15 -1.69
N GLY A 44 -6.43 -10.61 -1.89
CA GLY A 44 -7.04 -10.63 -3.22
C GLY A 44 -7.20 -9.25 -3.86
N TRP A 45 -7.44 -8.20 -3.07
CA TRP A 45 -7.45 -6.82 -3.58
C TRP A 45 -6.04 -6.34 -3.96
N MET A 46 -5.02 -6.66 -3.16
CA MET A 46 -3.63 -6.33 -3.46
C MET A 46 -3.14 -7.10 -4.69
N GLU A 47 -3.53 -8.36 -4.87
CA GLU A 47 -3.25 -9.15 -6.07
C GLU A 47 -3.87 -8.51 -7.31
N GLN A 48 -5.14 -8.10 -7.21
CA GLN A 48 -5.84 -7.45 -8.30
C GLN A 48 -5.22 -6.10 -8.69
N SER A 49 -4.79 -5.31 -7.71
CA SER A 49 -4.22 -3.98 -7.94
C SER A 49 -2.76 -4.01 -8.38
N SER A 50 -1.97 -4.95 -7.86
CA SER A 50 -0.54 -5.09 -8.21
C SER A 50 -0.26 -6.00 -9.39
N GLY A 51 -1.18 -6.93 -9.70
CA GLY A 51 -0.95 -8.02 -10.64
C GLY A 51 0.02 -9.10 -10.13
N PHE A 52 0.45 -9.03 -8.86
CA PHE A 52 1.41 -9.97 -8.24
C PHE A 52 0.69 -10.85 -7.20
N ASP A 53 1.23 -12.04 -6.91
CA ASP A 53 0.68 -12.91 -5.85
C ASP A 53 0.99 -12.30 -4.47
N VAL A 54 -0.01 -12.21 -3.59
CA VAL A 54 0.13 -11.57 -2.27
C VAL A 54 -0.34 -12.51 -1.18
N GLN A 55 0.51 -12.71 -0.19
CA GLN A 55 0.20 -13.49 0.99
C GLN A 55 0.22 -12.57 2.21
N ILE A 56 -0.76 -12.75 3.10
CA ILE A 56 -0.88 -12.03 4.36
C ILE A 56 -1.11 -13.09 5.44
N ASP A 57 -0.19 -13.19 6.38
CA ASP A 57 -0.27 -14.21 7.42
C ASP A 57 -1.29 -13.86 8.49
N ASP A 58 -1.32 -12.59 8.94
CA ASP A 58 -2.26 -12.15 9.97
C ASP A 58 -2.82 -10.74 9.71
N ALA A 59 -4.05 -10.50 10.19
CA ALA A 59 -4.65 -9.18 10.22
C ALA A 59 -5.48 -9.01 11.50
N ASN A 60 -5.15 -7.97 12.27
CA ASN A 60 -5.76 -7.67 13.54
C ASN A 60 -6.48 -6.31 13.48
N LEU A 61 -7.74 -6.30 13.93
CA LEU A 61 -8.51 -5.07 14.11
C LEU A 61 -8.52 -4.68 15.60
N GLU A 62 -7.68 -3.72 15.94
CA GLU A 62 -7.61 -3.18 17.29
C GLU A 62 -8.69 -2.09 17.49
N LEU A 63 -9.87 -2.48 17.99
CA LEU A 63 -11.00 -1.57 18.18
C LEU A 63 -10.71 -0.39 19.13
N PHE A 64 -9.83 -0.57 20.12
CA PHE A 64 -9.52 0.46 21.12
C PHE A 64 -8.56 1.53 20.60
N SER A 65 -7.52 1.12 19.86
CA SER A 65 -6.58 2.04 19.19
C SER A 65 -7.14 2.55 17.86
N GLN A 66 -8.22 1.91 17.37
CA GLN A 66 -8.87 2.17 16.09
C GLN A 66 -7.90 1.94 14.94
N GLN A 67 -7.17 0.82 15.03
CA GLN A 67 -6.06 0.51 14.14
C GLN A 67 -6.30 -0.85 13.48
N LEU A 68 -6.08 -0.90 12.18
CA LEU A 68 -6.01 -2.13 11.41
C LEU A 68 -4.53 -2.45 11.18
N VAL A 69 -4.10 -3.60 11.63
CA VAL A 69 -2.71 -4.06 11.53
C VAL A 69 -2.68 -5.31 10.67
N PHE A 70 -1.81 -5.33 9.68
CA PHE A 70 -1.48 -6.49 8.87
C PHE A 70 -0.04 -6.87 9.16
N GLU A 71 0.21 -8.15 9.38
CA GLU A 71 1.54 -8.67 9.69
C GLU A 71 2.00 -9.64 8.61
N ASP A 72 3.30 -9.64 8.35
CA ASP A 72 3.98 -10.55 7.43
C ASP A 72 3.33 -10.62 6.03
N ILE A 73 3.18 -9.45 5.39
CA ILE A 73 2.72 -9.37 3.99
C ILE A 73 3.90 -9.72 3.08
N VAL A 74 3.70 -10.70 2.20
CA VAL A 74 4.67 -11.11 1.19
C VAL A 74 4.06 -10.92 -0.20
N ILE A 75 4.63 -10.01 -0.97
CA ILE A 75 4.35 -9.88 -2.40
C ILE A 75 5.39 -10.70 -3.16
N GLN A 76 4.95 -11.60 -4.01
CA GLN A 76 5.81 -12.49 -4.78
C GLN A 76 6.00 -11.98 -6.20
N ASN A 77 7.17 -12.29 -6.77
CA ASN A 77 7.39 -12.07 -8.18
C ASN A 77 6.48 -12.98 -9.01
N PRO A 78 5.98 -12.51 -10.16
CA PRO A 78 5.24 -13.36 -11.07
C PRO A 78 6.14 -14.45 -11.67
N PRO A 79 5.56 -15.51 -12.28
CA PRO A 79 6.32 -16.55 -12.92
C PRO A 79 7.30 -16.00 -13.98
N GLY A 80 8.56 -16.41 -13.90
CA GLY A 80 9.62 -15.96 -14.83
C GLY A 80 10.80 -15.28 -14.15
N PHE A 81 10.65 -14.88 -12.88
CA PHE A 81 11.77 -14.44 -12.06
C PHE A 81 12.39 -15.62 -11.28
N PRO A 82 13.72 -15.63 -11.10
CA PRO A 82 14.43 -16.67 -10.36
C PRO A 82 14.15 -16.67 -8.85
N GLU A 83 13.87 -15.50 -8.27
CA GLU A 83 13.54 -15.35 -6.85
C GLU A 83 12.03 -15.20 -6.68
N GLU A 84 11.45 -15.93 -5.72
CA GLU A 84 9.99 -15.94 -5.49
C GLU A 84 9.53 -14.65 -4.79
N SER A 85 10.29 -14.12 -3.84
CA SER A 85 9.87 -12.95 -3.06
C SER A 85 10.27 -11.64 -3.74
N PHE A 86 9.29 -10.74 -3.97
CA PHE A 86 9.54 -9.38 -4.43
C PHE A 86 9.69 -8.43 -3.24
N LEU A 87 8.68 -8.37 -2.39
CA LEU A 87 8.60 -7.44 -1.27
C LEU A 87 8.05 -8.17 -0.04
N ARG A 88 8.75 -8.02 1.08
CA ARG A 88 8.29 -8.47 2.39
C ARG A 88 8.06 -7.26 3.28
N ILE A 89 6.84 -7.12 3.75
CA ILE A 89 6.41 -6.08 4.67
C ILE A 89 6.14 -6.78 6.00
N ARG A 90 6.92 -6.43 7.02
CA ARG A 90 6.74 -6.98 8.37
C ARG A 90 5.42 -6.54 8.97
N GLY A 91 5.06 -5.27 8.76
CA GLY A 91 3.85 -4.70 9.32
C GLY A 91 3.32 -3.54 8.49
N LEU A 92 2.01 -3.56 8.23
CA LEU A 92 1.26 -2.42 7.72
C LEU A 92 0.18 -2.06 8.74
N ALA A 93 0.24 -0.85 9.27
CA ALA A 93 -0.64 -0.37 10.31
C ALA A 93 -1.38 0.88 9.83
N VAL A 94 -2.70 0.87 9.88
CA VAL A 94 -3.56 1.97 9.42
C VAL A 94 -4.51 2.37 10.54
N LYS A 95 -4.49 3.64 10.94
CA LYS A 95 -5.35 4.17 12.00
C LYS A 95 -6.55 4.90 11.41
N LEU A 96 -7.75 4.42 11.74
CA LEU A 96 -9.03 4.89 11.23
C LEU A 96 -9.84 5.55 12.36
N PRO A 97 -10.09 6.86 12.35
CA PRO A 97 -10.93 7.49 13.36
C PRO A 97 -12.38 7.00 13.26
N LEU A 98 -12.95 6.48 14.35
CA LEU A 98 -14.35 6.03 14.39
C LEU A 98 -15.36 7.15 14.10
N ALA A 99 -14.97 8.41 14.37
CA ALA A 99 -15.78 9.58 14.03
C ALA A 99 -16.01 9.68 12.50
N ASP A 100 -15.00 9.29 11.72
CA ASP A 100 -14.97 9.41 10.27
C ASP A 100 -15.77 8.29 9.58
N VAL A 101 -15.85 7.12 10.23
CA VAL A 101 -16.74 6.02 9.82
C VAL A 101 -18.20 6.45 9.84
N ALA A 102 -18.60 7.28 10.81
CA ALA A 102 -19.97 7.78 10.92
C ALA A 102 -20.29 8.87 9.89
N SER A 103 -19.30 9.64 9.44
CA SER A 103 -19.45 10.70 8.44
C SER A 103 -19.33 10.21 6.99
N GLN A 104 -19.13 8.90 6.77
CA GLN A 104 -18.84 8.29 5.45
C GLN A 104 -17.57 8.84 4.79
N ASP A 105 -16.72 9.53 5.54
CA ASP A 105 -15.50 10.16 5.04
C ASP A 105 -14.32 9.34 5.55
N PHE A 106 -14.15 8.14 5.01
CA PHE A 106 -13.16 7.16 5.49
C PHE A 106 -11.74 7.66 5.21
N ARG A 107 -11.13 8.34 6.19
CA ARG A 107 -9.76 8.85 6.09
C ARG A 107 -8.83 8.15 7.07
N ALA A 108 -7.69 7.70 6.57
CA ALA A 108 -6.62 7.27 7.45
C ALA A 108 -5.97 8.48 8.13
N SER A 109 -5.92 8.47 9.46
CA SER A 109 -5.22 9.49 10.25
C SER A 109 -3.72 9.20 10.34
N ALA A 110 -3.34 7.93 10.41
CA ALA A 110 -1.96 7.49 10.48
C ALA A 110 -1.73 6.22 9.67
N VAL A 111 -0.59 6.12 9.00
CA VAL A 111 -0.15 4.92 8.29
C VAL A 111 1.29 4.60 8.69
N SER A 112 1.58 3.35 9.02
CA SER A 112 2.92 2.85 9.29
C SER A 112 3.19 1.67 8.36
N LEU A 113 4.24 1.78 7.55
CA LEU A 113 4.68 0.75 6.61
C LEU A 113 6.10 0.30 6.99
N ASP A 114 6.24 -0.94 7.46
CA ASP A 114 7.53 -1.54 7.81
C ASP A 114 7.95 -2.58 6.77
N ILE A 115 8.83 -2.19 5.87
CA ILE A 115 9.41 -3.05 4.83
C ILE A 115 10.60 -3.80 5.44
N ASP A 116 10.47 -5.12 5.53
CA ASP A 116 11.55 -6.01 5.97
C ASP A 116 12.62 -6.13 4.88
N SER A 117 12.20 -6.53 3.68
CA SER A 117 13.10 -6.69 2.55
C SER A 117 12.43 -6.38 1.23
N LEU A 118 13.14 -5.70 0.34
CA LEU A 118 12.77 -5.53 -1.06
C LEU A 118 13.83 -6.16 -1.95
N THR A 119 13.44 -7.13 -2.77
CA THR A 119 14.34 -7.84 -3.67
C THR A 119 14.17 -7.31 -5.10
N ILE A 120 15.24 -6.74 -5.63
CA ILE A 120 15.34 -6.24 -7.00
C ILE A 120 16.03 -7.31 -7.84
N VAL A 121 15.30 -7.88 -8.78
CA VAL A 121 15.82 -8.91 -9.67
C VAL A 121 16.04 -8.31 -11.05
N ILE A 122 17.28 -8.39 -11.52
CA ILE A 122 17.68 -8.02 -12.89
C ILE A 122 17.91 -9.33 -13.65
N PRO A 123 16.96 -9.78 -14.49
CA PRO A 123 17.11 -11.05 -15.19
C PRO A 123 18.18 -10.97 -16.30
N GLU A 124 18.64 -12.12 -16.82
CA GLU A 124 19.55 -12.16 -17.98
C GLU A 124 18.94 -11.44 -19.20
N ARG A 125 17.62 -11.52 -19.34
CA ARG A 125 16.84 -10.89 -20.41
C ARG A 125 15.51 -10.39 -19.87
N GLY A 126 15.12 -9.20 -20.30
CA GLY A 126 13.83 -8.61 -19.96
C GLY A 126 13.94 -7.47 -18.94
N PRO A 127 12.78 -6.90 -18.54
CA PRO A 127 12.73 -5.86 -17.53
C PRO A 127 13.07 -6.43 -16.14
N SER A 128 13.48 -5.55 -15.22
CA SER A 128 13.55 -5.92 -13.81
C SER A 128 12.16 -6.19 -13.24
N ASN A 129 12.09 -6.88 -12.11
CA ASN A 129 10.81 -7.08 -11.41
C ASN A 129 10.16 -5.77 -10.94
N ILE A 130 10.94 -4.74 -10.60
CA ILE A 130 10.43 -3.39 -10.32
C ILE A 130 9.68 -2.83 -11.53
N ALA A 131 10.29 -2.90 -12.72
CA ALA A 131 9.64 -2.39 -13.92
C ALA A 131 8.38 -3.19 -14.25
N ALA A 132 8.44 -4.52 -14.13
CA ALA A 132 7.26 -5.37 -14.28
C ALA A 132 6.16 -5.05 -13.27
N PHE A 133 6.51 -4.70 -12.02
CA PHE A 133 5.56 -4.30 -10.99
C PHE A 133 4.91 -2.95 -11.33
N ILE A 134 5.69 -1.95 -11.72
CA ILE A 134 5.15 -0.63 -12.13
C ILE A 134 4.21 -0.77 -13.33
N ASP A 135 4.58 -1.60 -14.32
CA ASP A 135 3.77 -1.84 -15.51
C ASP A 135 2.48 -2.64 -15.19
N ALA A 136 2.51 -3.50 -14.16
CA ALA A 136 1.39 -4.34 -13.77
C ALA A 136 0.38 -3.64 -12.87
N VAL A 137 0.83 -2.64 -12.09
CA VAL A 137 -0.06 -1.86 -11.23
C VAL A 137 -1.01 -1.06 -12.12
N ASP A 138 -2.29 -1.43 -12.09
CA ASP A 138 -3.34 -0.73 -12.81
C ASP A 138 -3.67 0.58 -12.09
N PHE A 139 -2.85 1.60 -12.36
CA PHE A 139 -3.13 2.95 -11.89
C PHE A 139 -4.25 3.53 -12.75
N GLN A 140 -5.49 3.36 -12.31
CA GLN A 140 -6.60 4.18 -12.79
C GLN A 140 -6.63 5.46 -11.97
N PRO A 141 -6.10 6.60 -12.47
CA PRO A 141 -6.29 7.88 -11.80
C PRO A 141 -7.79 8.10 -11.70
N ALA A 142 -8.27 8.33 -10.48
CA ALA A 142 -9.67 8.18 -10.17
C ALA A 142 -10.64 9.14 -10.89
N ALA A 143 -10.28 9.99 -11.86
CA ALA A 143 -11.13 10.92 -12.62
C ALA A 143 -12.30 11.63 -11.87
N VAL A 144 -12.29 11.69 -10.54
CA VAL A 144 -13.36 12.28 -9.72
C VAL A 144 -12.73 13.47 -9.06
N ALA A 145 -12.92 14.65 -9.66
CA ALA A 145 -12.47 15.92 -9.13
C ALA A 145 -13.00 16.14 -7.70
N VAL A 146 -12.24 15.67 -6.70
CA VAL A 146 -12.48 15.97 -5.30
C VAL A 146 -12.06 17.42 -5.09
N PRO A 147 -12.92 18.29 -4.53
CA PRO A 147 -12.54 19.67 -4.26
C PRO A 147 -11.25 19.68 -3.44
N ALA A 148 -10.28 20.47 -3.90
CA ALA A 148 -9.02 20.69 -3.20
C ALA A 148 -9.33 21.32 -1.83
N SER A 149 -9.51 20.48 -0.82
CA SER A 149 -9.51 20.91 0.57
C SER A 149 -8.06 21.07 1.00
N ASP A 150 -7.73 22.24 1.54
CA ASP A 150 -6.39 22.55 2.07
C ASP A 150 -6.08 21.80 3.39
N ALA A 151 -7.00 20.97 3.89
CA ALA A 151 -6.77 20.18 5.11
C ALA A 151 -5.88 18.96 4.82
N PRO A 152 -4.91 18.65 5.71
CA PRO A 152 -4.06 17.47 5.56
C PRO A 152 -4.92 16.21 5.53
N ARG A 153 -4.62 15.32 4.58
CA ARG A 153 -5.38 14.08 4.37
C ARG A 153 -4.86 12.93 5.22
N LEU A 154 -3.59 12.99 5.62
CA LEU A 154 -2.94 12.01 6.48
C LEU A 154 -2.07 12.75 7.52
N GLU A 155 -2.38 12.59 8.81
CA GLU A 155 -1.70 13.33 9.88
C GLU A 155 -0.27 12.83 10.08
N SER A 156 -0.06 11.52 9.96
CA SER A 156 1.26 10.91 10.09
C SER A 156 1.47 9.72 9.16
N PHE A 157 2.67 9.63 8.60
CA PHE A 157 3.13 8.47 7.85
C PHE A 157 4.51 8.05 8.34
N ARG A 158 4.67 6.79 8.67
CA ARG A 158 5.96 6.19 9.00
C ARG A 158 6.33 5.17 7.92
N LEU A 159 7.55 5.27 7.43
CA LEU A 159 8.14 4.31 6.50
C LEU A 159 9.45 3.79 7.09
N THR A 160 9.55 2.48 7.25
CA THR A 160 10.83 1.82 7.53
C THR A 160 11.21 0.89 6.39
N ILE A 161 12.49 0.88 6.02
CA ILE A 161 13.06 -0.03 5.01
C ILE A 161 14.32 -0.64 5.61
N ASN A 162 14.27 -1.92 5.94
CA ASN A 162 15.36 -2.59 6.64
C ASN A 162 16.45 -3.07 5.67
N GLU A 163 16.09 -3.85 4.64
CA GLU A 163 17.03 -4.42 3.67
C GLU A 163 16.54 -4.23 2.21
N VAL A 164 17.48 -3.98 1.31
CA VAL A 164 17.27 -4.12 -0.15
C VAL A 164 18.27 -5.14 -0.68
N ILE A 165 17.76 -6.14 -1.39
CA ILE A 165 18.54 -7.21 -2.00
C ILE A 165 18.55 -6.94 -3.50
N ILE A 166 19.71 -6.94 -4.13
CA ILE A 166 19.84 -6.85 -5.58
C ILE A 166 20.39 -8.18 -6.07
N GLU A 167 19.65 -8.84 -6.95
CA GLU A 167 20.05 -10.08 -7.61
C GLU A 167 20.21 -9.82 -9.10
N ASP A 168 21.46 -9.73 -9.55
CA ASP A 168 21.79 -9.50 -10.95
C ASP A 168 22.14 -10.81 -11.65
N HIS A 169 21.22 -11.27 -12.51
CA HIS A 169 21.35 -12.45 -13.35
C HIS A 169 21.83 -12.13 -14.77
N SER A 170 22.35 -10.92 -15.03
CA SER A 170 22.93 -10.54 -16.33
C SER A 170 24.12 -11.43 -16.73
N PHE A 171 24.75 -12.10 -15.75
CA PHE A 171 25.86 -13.02 -15.96
C PHE A 171 25.48 -14.46 -15.58
N ARG A 172 26.28 -15.44 -16.03
CA ARG A 172 26.03 -16.88 -15.77
C ARG A 172 25.93 -17.26 -14.30
N ARG A 173 26.43 -16.44 -13.39
CA ARG A 173 26.28 -16.60 -11.94
C ARG A 173 25.62 -15.34 -11.41
N PRO A 174 24.54 -15.46 -10.63
CA PRO A 174 23.91 -14.30 -10.05
C PRO A 174 24.88 -13.59 -9.11
N ASP A 175 24.96 -12.26 -9.24
CA ASP A 175 25.61 -11.42 -8.25
C ASP A 175 24.55 -10.93 -7.28
N ILE A 176 24.66 -11.33 -6.02
CA ILE A 176 23.67 -11.03 -4.98
C ILE A 176 24.31 -10.05 -4.00
N THR A 177 23.82 -8.82 -4.00
CA THR A 177 24.27 -7.78 -3.08
C THR A 177 23.15 -7.39 -2.12
N ARG A 178 23.45 -7.43 -0.81
CA ARG A 178 22.50 -7.07 0.25
C ARG A 178 22.88 -5.73 0.86
N TYR A 179 21.94 -4.79 0.85
CA TYR A 179 22.07 -3.47 1.42
C TYR A 179 21.20 -3.36 2.66
N LYS A 180 21.82 -3.38 3.85
CA LYS A 180 21.12 -3.04 5.10
C LYS A 180 20.94 -1.54 5.17
N ILE A 181 19.76 -1.08 4.79
CA ILE A 181 19.48 0.36 4.69
C ILE A 181 19.23 0.94 6.08
N GLY A 182 18.34 0.29 6.85
CA GLY A 182 17.85 0.80 8.12
C GLY A 182 17.26 2.21 7.99
N TYR A 183 16.54 2.46 6.89
CA TYR A 183 15.89 3.75 6.67
C TYR A 183 14.67 3.86 7.57
N GLU A 184 14.49 5.02 8.19
CA GLU A 184 13.30 5.39 8.95
C GLU A 184 12.91 6.82 8.58
N GLY A 185 11.75 6.98 7.95
CA GLY A 185 11.13 8.26 7.63
C GLY A 185 9.86 8.45 8.44
N ASN A 186 9.74 9.60 9.10
CA ASN A 186 8.51 10.01 9.79
C ASN A 186 8.04 11.32 9.16
N PHE A 187 6.88 11.26 8.51
CA PHE A 187 6.28 12.35 7.77
C PHE A 187 4.98 12.76 8.46
N SER A 188 4.63 14.05 8.38
CA SER A 188 3.42 14.57 9.02
C SER A 188 2.70 15.57 8.12
N ASN A 189 1.39 15.70 8.32
CA ASN A 189 0.52 16.60 7.56
C ASN A 189 0.61 16.40 6.03
N ILE A 190 0.56 15.14 5.60
CA ILE A 190 0.67 14.79 4.19
C ILE A 190 -0.66 15.10 3.51
N SER A 191 -0.59 15.92 2.47
CA SER A 191 -1.73 16.24 1.62
C SER A 191 -1.66 15.49 0.30
N ARG A 192 -0.45 15.22 -0.19
CA ARG A 192 -0.19 14.52 -1.46
C ARG A 192 0.92 13.49 -1.28
N SER A 193 0.84 12.39 -2.01
CA SER A 193 1.91 11.37 -2.05
C SER A 193 3.26 11.93 -2.50
N THR A 194 3.25 12.98 -3.33
CA THR A 194 4.43 13.72 -3.78
C THR A 194 5.20 14.43 -2.66
N ASP A 195 4.60 14.60 -1.48
CA ASP A 195 5.24 15.27 -0.35
C ASP A 195 6.24 14.34 0.36
N VAL A 196 6.14 13.03 0.15
CA VAL A 196 6.91 11.99 0.86
C VAL A 196 8.06 11.44 0.03
N PHE A 197 7.76 11.02 -1.21
CA PHE A 197 8.68 10.21 -2.00
C PHE A 197 9.99 10.88 -2.44
N PRO A 198 10.04 12.19 -2.75
CA PRO A 198 11.29 12.83 -3.12
C PRO A 198 12.37 12.75 -2.04
N GLU A 199 11.99 12.77 -0.76
CA GLU A 199 12.94 12.63 0.35
C GLU A 199 13.46 11.20 0.47
N VAL A 200 12.56 10.21 0.40
CA VAL A 200 12.92 8.78 0.41
C VAL A 200 13.86 8.47 -0.76
N GLU A 201 13.48 8.90 -1.95
CA GLU A 201 14.25 8.70 -3.18
C GLU A 201 15.64 9.34 -3.10
N ARG A 202 15.75 10.57 -2.56
CA ARG A 202 17.03 11.23 -2.35
C ARG A 202 17.98 10.41 -1.47
N GLU A 203 17.46 9.84 -0.37
CA GLU A 203 18.24 9.01 0.55
C GLU A 203 18.63 7.65 -0.07
N LEU A 204 17.75 7.03 -0.85
CA LEU A 204 18.04 5.75 -1.52
C LEU A 204 19.00 5.92 -2.71
N ARG A 205 18.86 7.01 -3.48
CA ARG A 205 19.80 7.36 -4.55
C ARG A 205 21.19 7.65 -4.01
N ALA A 206 21.33 8.28 -2.84
CA ALA A 206 22.62 8.50 -2.20
C ALA A 206 23.37 7.18 -1.90
N ARG A 207 22.65 6.05 -1.89
CA ARG A 207 23.19 4.69 -1.69
C ARG A 207 23.34 3.89 -2.99
N ASN A 208 23.12 4.51 -4.15
CA ASN A 208 23.18 3.90 -5.49
C ASN A 208 22.22 2.71 -5.68
N LEU A 209 21.02 2.76 -5.10
CA LEU A 209 20.01 1.72 -5.29
C LEU A 209 19.20 2.00 -6.58
N PRO A 210 19.30 1.15 -7.62
CA PRO A 210 18.60 1.36 -8.88
C PRO A 210 17.10 1.06 -8.74
N GLY A 211 16.26 1.76 -9.52
CA GLY A 211 14.83 1.47 -9.65
C GLY A 211 13.94 1.90 -8.48
N LEU A 212 14.51 2.37 -7.36
CA LEU A 212 13.74 2.88 -6.21
C LEU A 212 13.44 4.37 -6.36
N ASP A 213 12.74 4.72 -7.43
CA ASP A 213 12.36 6.08 -7.77
C ASP A 213 10.92 6.42 -7.34
N THR A 214 10.50 7.66 -7.60
CA THR A 214 9.14 8.12 -7.32
C THR A 214 8.06 7.22 -7.95
N ALA A 215 8.28 6.67 -9.15
CA ALA A 215 7.30 5.83 -9.82
C ALA A 215 7.10 4.49 -9.09
N PHE A 216 8.19 3.86 -8.65
CA PHE A 216 8.11 2.67 -7.81
C PHE A 216 7.30 2.93 -6.53
N PHE A 217 7.58 4.01 -5.80
CA PHE A 217 6.85 4.30 -4.56
C PHE A 217 5.37 4.62 -4.80
N GLN A 218 5.04 5.30 -5.90
CA GLN A 218 3.65 5.52 -6.29
C GLN A 218 2.94 4.20 -6.59
N ALA A 219 3.57 3.31 -7.37
CA ALA A 219 3.05 1.98 -7.67
C ALA A 219 2.88 1.14 -6.40
N LEU A 220 3.87 1.16 -5.49
CA LEU A 220 3.81 0.45 -4.22
C LEU A 220 2.64 0.95 -3.39
N PHE A 221 2.49 2.26 -3.23
CA PHE A 221 1.35 2.82 -2.50
C PHE A 221 0.02 2.49 -3.16
N ALA A 222 -0.02 2.36 -4.48
CA ALA A 222 -1.20 1.97 -5.22
C ALA A 222 -1.61 0.52 -5.03
N ALA A 223 -0.62 -0.36 -4.95
CA ALA A 223 -0.83 -1.76 -4.62
C ALA A 223 -1.20 -2.02 -3.16
N LEU A 224 -0.96 -1.05 -2.26
CA LEU A 224 -1.28 -1.20 -0.84
C LEU A 224 -2.71 -0.75 -0.56
N PRO A 225 -3.41 -1.38 0.40
CA PRO A 225 -4.79 -1.04 0.75
C PRO A 225 -4.94 0.35 1.35
N VAL A 226 -3.85 1.13 1.42
CA VAL A 226 -3.83 2.52 1.86
C VAL A 226 -4.64 3.42 0.93
N GLN A 227 -4.77 3.10 -0.37
CA GLN A 227 -5.57 3.89 -1.31
C GLN A 227 -7.07 3.87 -1.03
N CYS A 228 -7.61 2.77 -0.49
CA CYS A 228 -9.02 2.72 -0.08
C CYS A 228 -9.35 3.73 1.03
N PHE A 229 -8.34 4.31 1.68
CA PHE A 229 -8.48 5.20 2.84
C PHE A 229 -7.99 6.62 2.54
N ALA A 230 -7.61 6.88 1.30
CA ALA A 230 -7.09 8.14 0.88
C ALA A 230 -7.50 8.36 -0.58
N ASP A 231 -8.59 9.10 -0.79
CA ASP A 231 -8.88 9.76 -2.08
C ASP A 231 -7.77 10.79 -2.39
N ILE A 232 -6.51 10.36 -2.45
CA ILE A 232 -5.34 11.14 -2.89
C ILE A 232 -5.34 11.04 -4.41
N GLU A 233 -6.29 11.71 -5.05
CA GLU A 233 -6.10 12.11 -6.44
C GLU A 233 -5.00 13.17 -6.54
N PRO A 234 -4.21 13.15 -7.63
CA PRO A 234 -3.43 14.29 -8.03
C PRO A 234 -4.38 15.35 -8.64
N ALA A 235 -4.34 16.57 -8.10
CA ALA A 235 -4.75 17.72 -8.86
C ALA A 235 -3.76 17.91 -10.03
N VAL A 236 -4.07 17.34 -11.19
CA VAL A 236 -3.50 17.79 -12.47
C VAL A 236 -4.60 18.58 -13.20
N PRO A 237 -4.63 19.91 -13.07
CA PRO A 237 -5.52 20.72 -13.87
C PRO A 237 -5.03 20.69 -15.32
N GLY A 238 -5.76 19.98 -16.20
CA GLY A 238 -5.79 20.29 -17.63
C GLY A 238 -5.05 19.39 -18.62
N LEU A 239 -4.69 18.16 -18.29
CA LEU A 239 -4.21 17.18 -19.29
C LEU A 239 -5.37 16.29 -19.74
N LEU A 240 -5.83 16.51 -20.97
CA LEU A 240 -6.82 15.64 -21.62
C LEU A 240 -6.17 14.30 -22.02
N PRO A 241 -6.92 13.19 -22.10
CA PRO A 241 -6.38 11.85 -22.39
C PRO A 241 -5.55 11.75 -23.68
N ASP A 242 -5.86 12.57 -24.68
CA ASP A 242 -5.16 12.68 -25.97
C ASP A 242 -3.76 13.33 -25.86
N GLN A 243 -3.44 13.98 -24.73
CA GLN A 243 -2.10 14.51 -24.45
C GLN A 243 -1.20 13.53 -23.70
N ILE A 244 -1.77 12.50 -23.07
CA ILE A 244 -1.02 11.45 -22.34
C ILE A 244 -0.37 10.50 -23.34
N ASP A 245 -1.08 10.12 -24.42
CA ASP A 245 -0.53 9.26 -25.47
C ASP A 245 0.72 9.89 -26.13
N GLY A 246 0.73 11.21 -26.34
CA GLY A 246 1.88 11.92 -26.90
C GLY A 246 3.10 12.00 -25.95
N LEU A 247 2.87 12.12 -24.64
CA LEU A 247 3.93 12.17 -23.63
C LEU A 247 4.62 10.82 -23.44
N THR A 248 3.87 9.73 -23.53
CA THR A 248 4.40 8.37 -23.41
C THR A 248 5.33 8.03 -24.58
N ASP A 249 4.98 8.46 -25.79
CA ASP A 249 5.82 8.33 -26.97
C ASP A 249 7.09 9.20 -26.92
N GLU A 250 6.98 10.44 -26.42
CA GLU A 250 8.11 11.38 -26.34
C GLU A 250 9.11 10.98 -25.24
N ILE A 251 8.63 10.52 -24.08
CA ILE A 251 9.46 9.99 -23.00
C ILE A 251 10.10 8.66 -23.43
N GLY A 252 9.33 7.78 -24.09
CA GLY A 252 9.82 6.52 -24.63
C GLY A 252 10.94 6.72 -25.67
N GLN A 253 10.81 7.70 -26.56
CA GLN A 253 11.88 8.07 -27.49
C GLN A 253 13.10 8.66 -26.77
N THR A 254 12.89 9.57 -25.82
CA THR A 254 13.99 10.21 -25.09
C THR A 254 14.83 9.20 -24.29
N LEU A 255 14.20 8.21 -23.66
CA LEU A 255 14.89 7.15 -22.93
C LEU A 255 15.62 6.20 -23.88
N ARG A 256 15.02 5.86 -25.03
CA ARG A 256 15.63 5.02 -26.06
C ARG A 256 16.86 5.69 -26.69
N ASP A 257 16.79 6.99 -26.96
CA ASP A 257 17.91 7.77 -27.51
C ASP A 257 19.07 7.91 -26.51
N ARG A 258 18.77 8.11 -25.21
CA ARG A 258 19.79 8.12 -24.17
C ARG A 258 20.46 6.76 -23.96
N ALA A 259 19.69 5.68 -24.04
CA ALA A 259 20.23 4.32 -23.98
C ALA A 259 21.19 4.06 -25.16
N VAL A 260 20.81 4.47 -26.37
CA VAL A 260 21.67 4.35 -27.56
C VAL A 260 22.93 5.21 -27.45
N GLU A 261 22.83 6.43 -26.91
CA GLU A 261 24.00 7.30 -26.71
C GLU A 261 24.98 6.74 -25.67
N SER A 262 24.46 6.12 -24.60
CA SER A 262 25.29 5.49 -23.56
C SER A 262 26.10 4.28 -24.04
N LEU A 263 25.68 3.67 -25.16
CA LEU A 263 26.33 2.51 -25.78
C LEU A 263 27.37 2.91 -26.85
N ARG A 264 27.53 4.20 -27.16
CA ARG A 264 28.58 4.64 -28.08
C ARG A 264 29.95 4.53 -27.40
N PRO A 265 30.94 3.88 -28.03
CA PRO A 265 32.29 3.81 -27.47
C PRO A 265 32.86 5.22 -27.37
N GLN A 266 33.25 5.62 -26.15
CA GLN A 266 33.93 6.88 -25.95
C GLN A 266 35.22 6.87 -26.77
N LYS A 267 35.31 7.80 -27.72
CA LYS A 267 36.48 7.95 -28.57
C LYS A 267 37.65 8.39 -27.65
N PRO A 268 38.81 7.72 -27.73
CA PRO A 268 39.96 8.07 -26.90
C PRO A 268 40.48 9.47 -27.19
#